data_AF-A0A6I4UUX5-F1
#
_entry.id   AF-A0A6I4UUX5-F1
#
_cell.length_a   1.000
_cell.length_b   1.000
_cell.length_c   1.000
_cell.angle_alpha   90.00
_cell.angle_beta   90.00
_cell.angle_gamma   90.00
#
_symmetry.space_group_name_H-M   'P 1'
#
loop_
_entity.id
_entity.type
_entity.pdbx_description
1 polymer ?
#
loop_
_entity_poly.entity_id
_entity_poly.type
_entity_poly.pdbx_seq_one_letter_code
_entity_poly.pdbx_strand_id
1 'polypeptide(L)'
;MAIALLCCTAAATGRTVEPEVHASNGVPVTISADDAAQRYEYTAPAIMLSDNRGFFFVAAVDHGGAKTPVLVSGTLMYRGGWRFYDQAFLPDGEELPGKFDGRHAFSCASAQGCMRSENFQVAPTAAQIQKHAENGILPIQLRAGSLNPVVIHVPVSYFDAVREVLAAE
;
A
#
# COMPACT_ATOMS: atom_id res chain seq x y z
N MET A 1 -29.18 -0.57 55.96
CA MET A 1 -28.01 -0.01 55.25
C MET A 1 -27.78 -0.88 54.02
N ALA A 2 -27.98 -0.33 52.83
CA ALA A 2 -27.77 -1.04 51.56
C ALA A 2 -26.48 -0.52 50.91
N ILE A 3 -25.53 -1.42 50.66
CA ILE A 3 -24.26 -1.12 49.98
C ILE A 3 -24.50 -1.36 48.49
N ALA A 4 -24.62 -0.27 47.73
CA ALA A 4 -24.67 -0.32 46.27
C ALA A 4 -23.23 -0.55 45.74
N LEU A 5 -22.97 -1.76 45.27
CA LEU A 5 -21.72 -2.12 44.60
C LEU A 5 -21.74 -1.51 43.19
N LEU A 6 -21.05 -0.38 43.01
CA LEU A 6 -20.83 0.23 41.70
C LEU A 6 -19.83 -0.65 40.94
N CYS A 7 -20.32 -1.50 40.03
CA CYS A 7 -19.49 -2.15 39.03
C CYS A 7 -18.96 -1.08 38.06
N CYS A 8 -17.73 -0.63 38.28
CA CYS A 8 -16.97 0.07 37.25
C CYS A 8 -16.69 -0.92 36.12
N THR A 9 -17.49 -0.86 35.05
CA THR A 9 -17.14 -1.46 33.77
C THR A 9 -15.90 -0.74 33.27
N ALA A 10 -14.73 -1.37 33.44
CA ALA A 10 -13.53 -0.96 32.73
C ALA A 10 -13.83 -1.10 31.24
N ALA A 11 -13.97 0.04 30.54
CA ALA A 11 -13.94 0.05 29.09
C ALA A 11 -12.57 -0.48 28.69
N ALA A 12 -12.51 -1.75 28.30
CA ALA A 12 -11.36 -2.32 27.64
C ALA A 12 -11.15 -1.51 26.36
N THR A 13 -10.21 -0.58 26.40
CA THR A 13 -9.68 0.03 25.19
C THR A 13 -8.88 -1.05 24.50
N GLY A 14 -9.56 -1.83 23.66
CA GLY A 14 -8.93 -2.77 22.75
C GLY A 14 -7.98 -1.95 21.88
N ARG A 15 -6.70 -1.89 22.27
CA ARG A 15 -5.64 -1.52 21.35
C ARG A 15 -5.66 -2.63 20.30
N THR A 16 -6.07 -2.29 19.09
CA THR A 16 -5.78 -3.07 17.90
C THR A 16 -4.25 -3.13 17.82
N VAL A 17 -3.67 -4.17 18.41
CA VAL A 17 -2.26 -4.50 18.21
C VAL A 17 -2.22 -5.05 16.81
N GLU A 18 -1.57 -4.35 15.89
CA GLU A 18 -1.28 -4.89 14.56
C GLU A 18 -0.10 -5.85 14.76
N PRO A 19 -0.31 -7.19 14.72
CA PRO A 19 0.82 -8.09 14.85
C PRO A 19 1.76 -7.91 13.66
N GLU A 20 3.04 -7.83 13.96
CA GLU A 20 4.12 -7.88 12.97
C GLU A 20 4.64 -9.32 12.91
N VAL A 21 4.61 -9.90 11.71
CA VAL A 21 5.10 -11.25 11.44
C VAL A 21 6.28 -11.14 10.48
N HIS A 22 7.43 -11.72 10.84
CA HIS A 22 8.57 -11.76 9.95
C HIS A 22 8.44 -12.95 8.99
N ALA A 23 8.50 -12.67 7.69
CA ALA A 23 8.66 -13.70 6.67
C ALA A 23 10.05 -14.36 6.76
N SER A 24 10.21 -15.52 6.10
CA SER A 24 11.46 -16.29 6.07
C SER A 24 12.65 -15.51 5.52
N ASN A 25 12.39 -14.53 4.65
CA ASN A 25 13.40 -13.62 4.11
C ASN A 25 13.73 -12.43 5.04
N GLY A 26 13.17 -12.39 6.24
CA GLY A 26 13.40 -11.40 7.29
C GLY A 26 12.56 -10.12 7.16
N VAL A 27 11.79 -9.95 6.08
CA VAL A 27 10.94 -8.77 5.88
C VAL A 27 9.77 -8.82 6.88
N PRO A 28 9.55 -7.77 7.68
CA PRO A 28 8.40 -7.68 8.56
C PRO A 28 7.14 -7.37 7.76
N VAL A 29 6.06 -8.10 8.05
CA VAL A 29 4.74 -7.90 7.48
C VAL A 29 3.78 -7.53 8.59
N THR A 30 3.16 -6.35 8.48
CA THR A 30 2.11 -5.89 9.39
C THR A 30 0.78 -6.50 8.98
N ILE A 31 0.03 -7.04 9.94
CA ILE A 31 -1.32 -7.56 9.73
C ILE A 31 -2.32 -6.63 10.43
N SER A 32 -3.12 -5.90 9.66
CA SER A 32 -4.21 -5.07 10.18
C SER A 32 -5.52 -5.85 10.07
N ALA A 33 -6.15 -6.13 11.22
CA ALA A 33 -7.39 -6.91 11.30
C ALA A 33 -8.61 -6.04 11.60
N ASP A 34 -9.68 -6.27 10.84
CA ASP A 34 -11.05 -5.87 11.15
C ASP A 34 -11.90 -7.13 11.26
N ASP A 35 -11.96 -7.68 12.48
CA ASP A 35 -12.68 -8.93 12.76
C ASP A 35 -14.19 -8.80 12.50
N ALA A 36 -14.77 -7.60 12.67
CA ALA A 36 -16.19 -7.39 12.41
C ALA A 36 -16.50 -7.49 10.91
N ALA A 37 -15.60 -7.01 10.07
CA ALA A 37 -15.68 -7.13 8.62
C ALA A 37 -15.02 -8.41 8.06
N GLN A 38 -14.46 -9.27 8.92
CA GLN A 38 -13.66 -10.44 8.53
C GLN A 38 -12.58 -10.08 7.50
N ARG A 39 -11.92 -8.92 7.70
CA ARG A 39 -10.96 -8.35 6.76
C ARG A 39 -9.57 -8.28 7.41
N TYR A 40 -8.60 -8.91 6.78
CA TYR A 40 -7.20 -8.88 7.19
C TYR A 40 -6.36 -8.27 6.07
N GLU A 41 -5.52 -7.29 6.40
CA GLU A 41 -4.65 -6.61 5.45
C GLU A 41 -3.18 -6.87 5.82
N TYR A 42 -2.44 -7.45 4.89
CA TYR A 42 -1.05 -7.87 5.06
C TYR A 42 -0.17 -6.89 4.29
N THR A 43 0.69 -6.17 4.99
CA THR A 43 1.44 -5.04 4.42
C THR A 43 2.93 -5.14 4.69
N ALA A 44 3.74 -5.09 3.63
CA ALA A 44 5.19 -4.92 3.72
C ALA A 44 5.56 -3.47 4.07
N PRO A 45 6.81 -3.18 4.49
CA PRO A 45 7.21 -1.84 4.88
C PRO A 45 7.01 -0.82 3.76
N ALA A 46 6.58 0.38 4.13
CA ALA A 46 6.42 1.47 3.18
C ALA A 46 7.78 1.99 2.69
N ILE A 47 7.86 2.23 1.38
CA ILE A 47 9.00 2.85 0.71
C ILE A 47 8.63 4.29 0.39
N MET A 48 9.40 5.22 0.95
CA MET A 48 9.25 6.64 0.68
C MET A 48 9.85 7.00 -0.68
N LEU A 49 9.09 7.75 -1.49
CA LEU A 49 9.60 8.31 -2.74
C LEU A 49 10.54 9.48 -2.44
N SER A 50 11.54 9.67 -3.31
CA SER A 50 12.49 10.80 -3.21
C SER A 50 11.79 12.13 -3.02
N ASP A 51 12.38 12.97 -2.17
CA ASP A 51 11.89 14.32 -1.81
C ASP A 51 10.50 14.33 -1.17
N ASN A 52 10.13 13.26 -0.45
CA ASN A 52 8.82 13.09 0.18
C ASN A 52 7.66 13.25 -0.82
N ARG A 53 7.86 12.83 -2.07
CA ARG A 53 6.84 12.89 -3.14
C ARG A 53 5.80 11.78 -3.04
N GLY A 54 5.62 11.22 -1.84
CA GLY A 54 4.71 10.12 -1.57
C GLY A 54 5.40 8.88 -1.04
N PHE A 55 4.65 7.79 -1.02
CA PHE A 55 5.11 6.49 -0.55
C PHE A 55 4.33 5.38 -1.24
N PHE A 56 4.86 4.16 -1.17
CA PHE A 56 4.17 2.96 -1.63
C PHE A 56 4.57 1.76 -0.79
N PHE A 57 3.76 0.71 -0.82
CA PHE A 57 4.00 -0.55 -0.12
C PHE A 57 3.40 -1.71 -0.92
N VAL A 58 3.81 -2.93 -0.59
CA VAL A 58 3.22 -4.14 -1.14
C VAL A 58 2.20 -4.67 -0.14
N ALA A 59 0.99 -4.99 -0.59
CA ALA A 59 -0.06 -5.49 0.29
C ALA A 59 -0.97 -6.52 -0.37
N ALA A 60 -1.71 -7.24 0.46
CA ALA A 60 -2.83 -8.09 0.07
C ALA A 60 -3.93 -8.02 1.14
N VAL A 61 -5.17 -8.30 0.74
CA VAL A 61 -6.31 -8.34 1.65
C VAL A 61 -6.93 -9.75 1.60
N ASP A 62 -7.22 -10.32 2.76
CA ASP A 62 -8.12 -11.45 2.90
C ASP A 62 -9.47 -10.95 3.42
N HIS A 63 -10.54 -11.29 2.72
CA HIS A 63 -11.91 -11.00 3.14
C HIS A 63 -12.70 -12.31 3.27
N GLY A 64 -12.78 -12.84 4.50
CA GLY A 64 -13.50 -14.08 4.78
C GLY A 64 -13.02 -15.29 3.96
N GLY A 65 -11.71 -15.40 3.71
CA GLY A 65 -11.07 -16.45 2.92
C GLY A 65 -10.90 -16.09 1.44
N ALA A 66 -11.50 -14.98 0.96
CA ALA A 66 -11.29 -14.48 -0.38
C ALA A 66 -10.07 -13.55 -0.42
N LYS A 67 -8.94 -14.11 -0.85
CA LYS A 67 -7.64 -13.41 -0.92
C LYS A 67 -7.53 -12.59 -2.22
N THR A 68 -7.19 -11.30 -2.10
CA THR A 68 -6.85 -10.46 -3.26
C THR A 68 -5.48 -10.83 -3.82
N PRO A 69 -5.18 -10.50 -5.09
CA PRO A 69 -3.82 -10.51 -5.57
C PRO A 69 -2.91 -9.62 -4.69
N VAL A 70 -1.64 -10.01 -4.57
CA VAL A 70 -0.63 -9.14 -3.97
C VAL A 70 -0.37 -7.96 -4.91
N LEU A 71 -0.62 -6.76 -4.41
CA LEU A 71 -0.61 -5.51 -5.16
C LEU A 71 0.42 -4.53 -4.58
N VAL A 72 0.80 -3.55 -5.40
CA VAL A 72 1.54 -2.37 -4.96
C VAL A 72 0.54 -1.24 -4.79
N SER A 73 0.41 -0.73 -3.58
CA SER A 73 -0.46 0.40 -3.24
C SER A 73 0.39 1.59 -2.83
N GLY A 74 -0.06 2.81 -3.13
CA GLY A 74 0.66 3.99 -2.70
C GLY A 74 -0.05 5.30 -2.99
N THR A 75 0.63 6.37 -2.63
CA THR A 75 0.17 7.75 -2.80
C THR A 75 1.30 8.55 -3.41
N LEU A 76 1.03 9.25 -4.51
CA LEU A 76 1.92 10.26 -5.08
C LEU A 76 1.55 11.62 -4.51
N MET A 77 2.53 12.42 -4.10
CA MET A 77 2.36 13.77 -3.55
C MET A 77 3.16 14.78 -4.35
N TYR A 78 2.53 15.90 -4.70
CA TYR A 78 3.18 16.97 -5.48
C TYR A 78 2.48 18.32 -5.29
N ARG A 79 3.12 19.40 -5.75
CA ARG A 79 2.53 20.75 -5.80
C ARG A 79 2.11 21.10 -7.23
N GLY A 80 1.10 21.97 -7.35
CA GLY A 80 0.65 22.55 -8.62
C GLY A 80 -0.72 22.02 -9.07
N GLY A 81 -0.88 21.87 -10.39
CA GLY A 81 -2.09 21.30 -11.00
C GLY A 81 -2.16 19.79 -10.85
N TRP A 82 -3.37 19.24 -10.92
CA TRP A 82 -3.60 17.80 -10.97
C TRP A 82 -2.85 17.16 -12.13
N ARG A 83 -2.11 16.08 -11.84
CA ARG A 83 -1.40 15.30 -12.84
C ARG A 83 -2.32 14.28 -13.50
N PHE A 84 -3.27 13.71 -12.76
CA PHE A 84 -4.19 12.70 -13.25
C PHE A 84 -3.45 11.45 -13.70
N TYR A 85 -2.67 10.84 -12.80
CA TYR A 85 -2.12 9.51 -13.08
C TYR A 85 -3.27 8.52 -13.30
N ASP A 86 -3.12 7.71 -14.34
CA ASP A 86 -4.17 6.81 -14.82
C ASP A 86 -3.62 5.51 -15.44
N GLN A 87 -2.30 5.37 -15.57
CA GLN A 87 -1.68 4.20 -16.18
C GLN A 87 -0.41 3.75 -15.44
N ALA A 88 -0.14 2.45 -15.48
CA ALA A 88 1.09 1.85 -15.00
C ALA A 88 1.70 0.92 -16.04
N PHE A 89 3.02 0.95 -16.18
CA PHE A 89 3.76 0.15 -17.16
C PHE A 89 5.01 -0.48 -16.56
N LEU A 90 5.39 -1.62 -17.10
CA LEU A 90 6.68 -2.27 -16.91
C LEU A 90 7.72 -1.66 -17.89
N PRO A 91 9.02 -1.94 -17.73
CA PRO A 91 10.07 -1.29 -18.52
C PRO A 91 9.94 -1.44 -20.04
N ASP A 92 9.40 -2.56 -20.52
CA ASP A 92 9.19 -2.81 -21.96
C ASP A 92 7.91 -2.17 -22.52
N GLY A 93 7.14 -1.46 -21.69
CA GLY A 93 5.85 -0.88 -22.05
C GLY A 93 4.67 -1.83 -21.89
N GLU A 94 4.86 -3.02 -21.30
CA GLU A 94 3.75 -3.89 -20.90
C GLU A 94 2.90 -3.19 -19.82
N GLU A 95 1.60 -3.05 -20.07
CA GLU A 95 0.68 -2.37 -19.16
C GLU A 95 0.36 -3.24 -17.93
N LEU A 96 0.35 -2.60 -16.76
CA LEU A 96 -0.10 -3.21 -15.51
C LEU A 96 -1.54 -2.80 -15.23
N PRO A 97 -2.44 -3.75 -14.97
CA PRO A 97 -3.78 -3.41 -14.51
C PRO A 97 -3.67 -2.67 -13.19
N GLY A 98 -4.31 -1.51 -13.13
CA GLY A 98 -4.25 -0.65 -11.98
C GLY A 98 -5.49 0.19 -11.78
N LYS A 99 -5.65 0.69 -10.56
CA LYS A 99 -6.66 1.64 -10.15
C LYS A 99 -5.96 2.91 -9.70
N PHE A 100 -6.43 4.05 -10.20
CA PHE A 100 -5.91 5.36 -9.84
C PHE A 100 -7.06 6.21 -9.30
N ASP A 101 -7.02 6.51 -8.00
CA ASP A 101 -8.11 7.15 -7.28
C ASP A 101 -7.60 8.04 -6.13
N GLY A 102 -8.45 8.34 -5.14
CA GLY A 102 -8.01 9.01 -3.91
C GLY A 102 -7.34 10.37 -4.14
N ARG A 103 -8.03 11.28 -4.83
CA ARG A 103 -7.52 12.61 -5.14
C ARG A 103 -7.81 13.59 -4.01
N HIS A 104 -6.77 14.01 -3.29
CA HIS A 104 -6.91 14.97 -2.18
C HIS A 104 -6.08 16.24 -2.35
N ALA A 105 -6.58 17.33 -1.78
CA ALA A 105 -5.88 18.59 -1.66
C ALA A 105 -5.68 18.90 -0.19
N PHE A 106 -4.45 19.14 0.25
CA PHE A 106 -4.17 19.36 1.67
C PHE A 106 -3.99 20.84 1.99
N SER A 107 -2.88 21.42 1.55
CA SER A 107 -2.45 22.77 1.92
C SER A 107 -2.22 23.60 0.66
N CYS A 108 -2.92 24.73 0.58
CA CYS A 108 -2.77 25.70 -0.50
C CYS A 108 -2.03 26.93 0.02
N ALA A 109 -0.76 27.06 -0.37
CA ALA A 109 0.01 28.27 -0.12
C ALA A 109 -0.15 29.21 -1.32
N SER A 110 -0.47 30.47 -1.06
CA SER A 110 -0.75 31.48 -2.10
C SER A 110 0.35 31.62 -3.16
N ALA A 111 1.62 31.37 -2.80
CA ALA A 111 2.77 31.50 -3.71
C ALA A 111 3.21 30.18 -4.39
N GLN A 112 2.84 29.01 -3.87
CA GLN A 112 3.39 27.70 -4.31
C GLN A 112 2.32 26.70 -4.76
N GLY A 113 1.06 27.14 -4.83
CA GLY A 113 -0.07 26.29 -5.17
C GLY A 113 -0.44 25.29 -4.06
N CYS A 114 -1.38 24.43 -4.38
CA CYS A 114 -1.86 23.39 -3.47
C CYS A 114 -0.96 22.15 -3.52
N MET A 115 -0.66 21.58 -2.35
CA MET A 115 -0.20 20.21 -2.23
C MET A 115 -1.36 19.28 -2.54
N ARG A 116 -1.13 18.35 -3.47
CA ARG A 116 -2.07 17.37 -3.96
C ARG A 116 -1.54 15.97 -3.70
N SER A 117 -2.44 15.02 -3.53
CA SER A 117 -2.11 13.61 -3.63
C SER A 117 -3.05 12.86 -4.57
N GLU A 118 -2.51 11.81 -5.18
CA GLU A 118 -3.27 10.82 -5.95
C GLU A 118 -2.83 9.42 -5.51
N ASN A 119 -3.80 8.55 -5.24
CA ASN A 119 -3.54 7.16 -4.85
C ASN A 119 -3.50 6.27 -6.08
N PHE A 120 -2.74 5.19 -5.98
CA PHE A 120 -2.67 4.16 -7.01
C PHE A 120 -2.61 2.77 -6.38
N GLN A 121 -3.12 1.79 -7.11
CA GLN A 121 -2.98 0.36 -6.82
C GLN A 121 -2.69 -0.36 -8.13
N VAL A 122 -1.64 -1.17 -8.18
CA VAL A 122 -1.26 -1.94 -9.37
C VAL A 122 -0.96 -3.37 -8.99
N ALA A 123 -1.36 -4.34 -9.81
CA ALA A 123 -1.25 -5.76 -9.49
C ALA A 123 -0.36 -6.49 -10.50
N PRO A 124 0.98 -6.46 -10.35
CA PRO A 124 1.86 -7.24 -11.21
C PRO A 124 1.71 -8.74 -10.92
N THR A 125 1.56 -9.53 -11.99
CA THR A 125 1.49 -10.99 -11.89
C THR A 125 2.85 -11.60 -11.56
N ALA A 126 2.88 -12.84 -11.07
CA ALA A 126 4.13 -13.55 -10.81
C ALA A 126 5.01 -13.68 -12.08
N ALA A 127 4.39 -13.93 -13.24
CA ALA A 127 5.10 -14.00 -14.52
C ALA A 127 5.71 -12.64 -14.91
N GLN A 128 4.99 -11.54 -14.68
CA GLN A 128 5.50 -10.20 -14.93
C GLN A 128 6.67 -9.85 -14.00
N ILE A 129 6.55 -10.16 -12.70
CA ILE A 129 7.63 -9.96 -11.74
C ILE A 129 8.87 -10.73 -12.18
N GLN A 130 8.73 -12.01 -12.53
CA GLN A 130 9.84 -12.84 -12.96
C GLN A 130 10.49 -12.34 -14.26
N LYS A 131 9.69 -11.85 -15.22
CA LYS A 131 10.17 -11.34 -16.51
C LYS A 131 10.92 -10.01 -16.37
N HIS A 132 10.45 -9.12 -15.49
CA HIS A 132 10.85 -7.71 -15.47
C HIS A 132 11.65 -7.26 -14.25
N ALA A 133 11.76 -8.12 -13.22
CA ALA A 133 12.59 -7.79 -12.07
C ALA A 133 14.08 -7.97 -12.41
N GLU A 134 14.86 -6.95 -12.12
CA GLU A 134 16.32 -6.96 -12.29
C GLU A 134 16.96 -6.74 -10.93
N ASN A 135 17.94 -7.59 -10.57
CA ASN A 135 18.64 -7.51 -9.28
C ASN A 135 17.70 -7.49 -8.06
N GLY A 136 16.58 -8.21 -8.13
CA GLY A 136 15.59 -8.28 -7.04
C GLY A 136 14.70 -7.04 -6.91
N ILE A 137 14.69 -6.16 -7.91
CA ILE A 137 13.85 -4.94 -7.94
C ILE A 137 12.95 -4.99 -9.17
N LEU A 138 11.66 -4.76 -8.97
CA LEU A 138 10.69 -4.54 -10.04
C LEU A 138 10.47 -3.02 -10.24
N PRO A 139 10.99 -2.43 -11.33
CA PRO A 139 10.65 -1.07 -11.71
C PRO A 139 9.23 -0.99 -12.29
N ILE A 140 8.43 -0.03 -11.81
CA ILE A 140 7.09 0.26 -12.34
C ILE A 140 7.00 1.74 -12.68
N GLN A 141 6.53 2.06 -13.88
CA GLN A 141 6.35 3.43 -14.36
C GLN A 141 4.89 3.84 -14.20
N LEU A 142 4.62 4.85 -13.36
CA LEU A 142 3.32 5.49 -13.23
C LEU A 142 3.26 6.69 -14.17
N ARG A 143 2.23 6.72 -15.03
CA ARG A 143 2.09 7.73 -16.09
C ARG A 143 0.79 8.53 -15.94
N ALA A 144 0.86 9.74 -16.46
CA ALA A 144 -0.21 10.73 -16.46
C ALA A 144 -0.13 11.53 -17.76
N GLY A 145 -0.87 11.12 -18.79
CA GLY A 145 -0.88 11.78 -20.09
C GLY A 145 0.52 12.07 -20.65
N SER A 146 0.83 13.35 -20.89
CA SER A 146 2.10 13.83 -21.46
C SER A 146 3.20 14.15 -20.44
N LEU A 147 2.99 13.86 -19.16
CA LEU A 147 3.96 14.13 -18.10
C LEU A 147 5.06 13.07 -18.06
N ASN A 148 6.23 13.45 -17.53
CA ASN A 148 7.31 12.50 -17.27
C ASN A 148 6.84 11.41 -16.28
N PRO A 149 7.14 10.13 -16.56
CA PRO A 149 6.74 9.03 -15.69
C PRO A 149 7.40 9.14 -14.31
N VAL A 150 6.67 8.72 -13.28
CA VAL A 150 7.25 8.43 -11.97
C VAL A 150 7.61 6.96 -11.94
N VAL A 151 8.89 6.65 -11.79
CA VAL A 151 9.34 5.25 -11.67
C VAL A 151 9.49 4.90 -10.20
N ILE A 152 8.73 3.90 -9.74
CA ILE A 152 8.87 3.29 -8.42
C ILE A 152 9.70 2.02 -8.53
N HIS A 153 10.44 1.67 -7.49
CA HIS A 153 11.37 0.53 -7.49
C HIS A 153 10.96 -0.41 -6.35
N VAL A 154 10.25 -1.48 -6.67
CA VAL A 154 9.61 -2.35 -5.69
C VAL A 154 10.49 -3.57 -5.42
N PRO A 155 10.97 -3.83 -4.20
CA PRO A 155 11.70 -5.04 -3.89
C PRO A 155 10.85 -6.29 -4.11
N VAL A 156 11.38 -7.26 -4.85
CA VAL A 156 10.72 -8.55 -5.06
C VAL A 156 10.50 -9.27 -3.74
N SER A 157 11.43 -9.12 -2.78
CA SER A 157 11.33 -9.68 -1.43
C SER A 157 10.07 -9.24 -0.68
N TYR A 158 9.49 -8.08 -1.01
CA TYR A 158 8.25 -7.63 -0.37
C TYR A 158 7.03 -8.38 -0.89
N PHE A 159 7.00 -8.73 -2.19
CA PHE A 159 5.96 -9.61 -2.73
C PHE A 159 6.05 -11.00 -2.12
N ASP A 160 7.27 -11.55 -2.02
CA ASP A 160 7.47 -12.89 -1.48
C ASP A 160 7.09 -12.95 0.00
N ALA A 161 7.46 -11.94 0.79
CA ALA A 161 7.09 -11.86 2.20
C ALA A 161 5.58 -11.79 2.42
N VAL A 162 4.87 -10.92 1.67
CA VAL A 162 3.41 -10.82 1.79
C VAL A 162 2.73 -12.11 1.36
N ARG A 163 3.20 -12.77 0.27
CA ARG A 163 2.65 -14.07 -0.16
C ARG A 163 2.86 -15.16 0.88
N GLU A 164 4.04 -15.21 1.49
CA GLU A 164 4.39 -16.21 2.50
C GLU A 164 3.47 -16.08 3.71
N VAL A 165 3.39 -14.88 4.29
CA VAL A 165 2.56 -14.64 5.49
C VAL A 165 1.08 -14.86 5.18
N LEU A 166 0.61 -14.41 4.01
CA LEU A 166 -0.76 -14.65 3.56
C LEU A 166 -1.09 -16.14 3.38
N ALA A 167 -0.11 -16.98 3.02
CA ALA A 167 -0.31 -18.42 2.80
C ALA A 167 -0.23 -19.25 4.10
N ALA A 168 0.31 -18.68 5.18
CA ALA A 168 0.41 -19.33 6.47
C ALA A 168 -0.92 -19.31 7.26
N GLU A 169 -1.86 -18.46 6.86
CA GLU A 169 -3.23 -18.34 7.38
C GLU A 169 -4.25 -19.09 6.49
#